data_AF-A0A836VJC9-F1
#
_entry.id   AF-A0A836VJC9-F1
#
_cell.length_a   1.000
_cell.length_b   1.000
_cell.length_c   1.000
_cell.angle_alpha   90.00
_cell.angle_beta   90.00
_cell.angle_gamma   90.00
#
_symmetry.space_group_name_H-M   'P 1'
#
loop_
_entity.id
_entity.type
_entity.pdbx_description
1 polymer ?
#
loop_
_entity_poly.entity_id
_entity_poly.type
_entity_poly.pdbx_seq_one_letter_code
_entity_poly.pdbx_strand_id
1 'polypeptide(L)'
;MRVIGPEEIRDFQIVIAAAATDVEGRAAGELQKYMREITGVEFPIVADSAPRRDREILLGRNRRLDELGIVVDWQALAEDGFTIRTEGE
;
A
#
# COMPACT_ATOMS: atom_id res chain seq x y z
N MET A 1 16.42 -10.09 5.09
CA MET A 1 15.07 -10.41 5.59
C MET A 1 14.97 -9.87 7.01
N ARG A 2 14.23 -8.77 7.21
CA ARG A 2 14.00 -8.16 8.53
C ARG A 2 12.74 -8.77 9.14
N VAL A 3 12.77 -9.03 10.44
CA VAL A 3 11.59 -9.45 11.21
C VAL A 3 11.04 -8.21 11.90
N ILE A 4 9.74 -7.94 11.73
CA ILE A 4 9.03 -6.85 12.39
C ILE A 4 8.25 -7.36 13.60
N GLY A 5 8.27 -6.59 14.69
CA GLY A 5 7.59 -6.94 15.94
C GLY A 5 6.08 -6.62 15.94
N PRO A 6 5.32 -7.14 16.91
CA PRO A 6 3.87 -6.93 17.00
C PRO A 6 3.44 -5.49 17.31
N GLU A 7 4.31 -4.65 17.87
CA GLU A 7 4.02 -3.22 18.04
C GLU A 7 4.31 -2.45 16.74
N GLU A 8 5.46 -2.72 16.12
CA GLU A 8 5.90 -2.09 14.87
C GLU A 8 4.95 -2.37 13.70
N ILE A 9 4.32 -3.55 13.67
CA ILE A 9 3.37 -3.92 12.61
C ILE A 9 2.06 -3.12 12.68
N ARG A 10 1.75 -2.48 13.81
CA ARG A 10 0.53 -1.65 13.98
C ARG A 10 0.66 -0.26 13.36
N ASP A 11 1.87 0.17 13.04
CA ASP A 11 2.13 1.48 12.44
C ASP A 11 1.82 1.52 10.92
N PHE A 12 1.62 0.36 10.30
CA PHE A 12 1.33 0.25 8.88
C PHE A 12 -0.07 0.80 8.52
N GLN A 13 -0.15 1.45 7.37
CA GLN A 13 -1.41 1.79 6.71
C GLN A 13 -1.37 1.44 5.22
N ILE A 14 -2.52 1.07 4.65
CA ILE A 14 -2.68 0.87 3.21
C ILE A 14 -3.14 2.20 2.63
N VAL A 15 -2.45 2.68 1.60
CA VAL A 15 -2.72 3.98 0.98
C VAL A 15 -3.16 3.76 -0.45
N ILE A 16 -4.31 4.32 -0.81
CA ILE A 16 -4.85 4.34 -2.18
C ILE A 16 -4.99 5.76 -2.68
N ALA A 17 -5.14 5.95 -3.99
CA ALA A 17 -5.43 7.26 -4.55
C ALA A 17 -6.74 7.84 -3.98
N ALA A 18 -6.79 9.14 -3.71
CA ALA A 18 -8.05 9.80 -3.34
C ALA A 18 -9.14 9.64 -4.42
N ALA A 19 -8.75 9.44 -5.67
CA ALA A 19 -9.64 9.18 -6.81
C ALA A 19 -9.70 7.69 -7.21
N ALA A 20 -9.36 6.77 -6.29
CA ALA A 20 -9.39 5.34 -6.56
C ALA A 20 -10.78 4.87 -7.01
N THR A 21 -10.80 3.96 -7.98
CA THR A 21 -12.01 3.31 -8.47
C THR A 21 -12.56 2.30 -7.45
N ASP A 22 -13.82 1.89 -7.60
CA ASP A 22 -14.42 0.81 -6.79
C ASP A 22 -13.66 -0.52 -6.90
N VAL A 23 -12.97 -0.75 -8.02
CA VAL A 23 -12.13 -1.95 -8.21
C VAL A 23 -10.86 -1.84 -7.36
N GLU A 24 -10.18 -0.70 -7.38
CA GLU A 24 -8.99 -0.44 -6.57
C GLU A 24 -9.32 -0.44 -5.07
N GLY A 25 -10.46 0.14 -4.68
CA GLY A 25 -10.96 0.09 -3.30
C GLY A 25 -11.23 -1.33 -2.83
N ARG A 26 -11.84 -2.18 -3.68
CA ARG A 26 -12.01 -3.61 -3.38
C ARG A 26 -10.69 -4.34 -3.25
N ALA A 27 -9.72 -4.07 -4.12
CA ALA A 27 -8.38 -4.66 -4.03
C ALA A 27 -7.68 -4.29 -2.71
N ALA A 28 -7.82 -3.04 -2.26
CA ALA A 28 -7.32 -2.61 -0.94
C ALA A 28 -7.99 -3.35 0.21
N GLY A 29 -9.31 -3.57 0.11
CA GLY A 29 -10.08 -4.35 1.09
C GLY A 29 -9.61 -5.81 1.19
N GLU A 30 -9.39 -6.48 0.06
CA GLU A 30 -8.85 -7.85 0.05
C GLU A 30 -7.44 -7.90 0.63
N LEU A 31 -6.57 -6.93 0.29
CA LEU A 31 -5.24 -6.86 0.90
C LEU A 31 -5.32 -6.69 2.42
N GLN A 32 -6.14 -5.75 2.92
CA GLN A 32 -6.35 -5.54 4.35
C GLN A 32 -6.83 -6.81 5.06
N LYS A 33 -7.81 -7.51 4.45
CA LYS A 33 -8.33 -8.77 4.97
C LYS A 33 -7.22 -9.81 5.14
N TYR A 34 -6.42 -10.03 4.09
CA TYR A 34 -5.31 -11.00 4.18
C TYR A 34 -4.22 -10.57 5.15
N MET A 35 -3.89 -9.27 5.22
CA MET A 35 -2.94 -8.77 6.23
C MET A 35 -3.45 -9.04 7.64
N ARG A 36 -4.74 -8.85 7.91
CA ARG A 36 -5.35 -9.16 9.20
C ARG A 36 -5.36 -10.64 9.51
N GLU A 37 -5.63 -11.50 8.53
CA GLU A 37 -5.58 -12.97 8.71
C GLU A 37 -4.16 -13.47 9.03
N ILE A 38 -3.14 -12.89 8.39
CA ILE A 38 -1.73 -13.28 8.56
C ILE A 38 -1.15 -12.72 9.87
N THR A 39 -1.48 -11.47 10.21
CA THR A 39 -0.79 -10.73 11.27
C THR A 39 -1.63 -10.54 12.54
N GLY A 40 -2.95 -10.74 12.47
CA GLY A 40 -3.90 -10.38 13.52
C GLY A 40 -4.15 -8.88 13.65
N VAL A 41 -3.55 -8.03 12.80
CA VAL A 41 -3.65 -6.57 12.87
C VAL A 41 -4.38 -6.03 11.64
N GLU A 42 -5.32 -5.12 11.87
CA GLU A 42 -6.04 -4.43 10.80
C GLU A 42 -5.28 -3.16 10.39
N PHE A 43 -4.82 -3.12 9.13
CA PHE A 43 -4.14 -1.95 8.59
C PHE A 43 -5.18 -0.99 8.01
N PRO A 44 -5.30 0.26 8.50
CA PRO A 44 -6.30 1.18 7.98
C PRO A 44 -6.05 1.46 6.49
N ILE A 45 -7.13 1.52 5.69
CA ILE A 45 -7.09 1.97 4.31
C ILE A 45 -7.38 3.47 4.30
N VAL A 46 -6.47 4.26 3.75
CA VAL A 46 -6.56 5.73 3.70
C VAL A 46 -6.29 6.25 2.28
N ALA A 47 -6.81 7.45 2.00
CA ALA A 47 -6.46 8.17 0.77
C ALA A 47 -5.03 8.74 0.85
N ASP A 48 -4.40 8.92 -0.29
CA ASP A 48 -3.07 9.54 -0.44
C ASP A 48 -3.01 11.02 -0.03
N SER A 49 -4.16 11.64 0.25
CA SER A 49 -4.34 12.95 0.86
C SER A 49 -4.34 12.94 2.40
N ALA A 50 -4.45 11.77 3.04
CA ALA A 50 -4.40 11.65 4.49
C ALA A 50 -2.99 11.99 5.04
N PRO A 51 -2.83 12.20 6.37
CA PRO A 51 -1.52 12.32 6.98
C PRO A 51 -0.63 11.10 6.69
N ARG A 52 0.67 11.35 6.45
CA ARG A 52 1.66 10.29 6.26
C ARG A 52 1.98 9.62 7.59
N ARG A 53 2.34 8.34 7.51
CA ARG A 53 2.96 7.56 8.59
C ARG A 53 4.33 7.06 8.14
N ASP A 54 5.12 6.60 9.09
CA ASP A 54 6.45 6.07 8.82
C ASP A 54 6.40 4.77 7.99
N ARG A 55 5.29 4.04 8.04
CA ARG A 55 5.12 2.75 7.36
C ARG A 55 3.84 2.74 6.54
N GLU A 56 4.00 2.63 5.22
CA GLU A 56 2.88 2.70 4.28
C GLU A 56 3.01 1.64 3.21
N ILE A 57 1.87 1.00 2.89
CA ILE A 57 1.72 0.16 1.72
C ILE A 57 1.02 1.00 0.66
N LEU A 58 1.80 1.56 -0.27
CA LEU A 58 1.27 2.33 -1.38
C LEU A 58 0.69 1.36 -2.44
N LEU A 59 -0.63 1.34 -2.57
CA LEU A 59 -1.33 0.46 -3.49
C LEU A 59 -1.83 1.24 -4.72
N GLY A 60 -1.51 0.72 -5.91
CA GLY A 60 -1.92 1.31 -7.18
C GLY A 60 -1.20 2.63 -7.51
N ARG A 61 -1.71 3.34 -8.51
CA ARG A 61 -1.22 4.66 -8.92
C ARG A 61 -1.73 5.71 -7.94
N ASN A 62 -0.89 6.19 -7.04
CA ASN A 62 -1.25 7.27 -6.12
C ASN A 62 -0.17 8.35 -6.08
N ARG A 63 -0.56 9.55 -5.64
CA ARG A 63 0.28 10.77 -5.64
C ARG A 63 1.60 10.58 -4.90
N ARG A 64 1.63 9.72 -3.87
CA ARG A 64 2.82 9.54 -3.02
C ARG A 64 3.96 8.84 -3.74
N LEU A 65 3.67 8.02 -4.76
CA LEU A 65 4.71 7.43 -5.60
C LEU A 65 5.51 8.53 -6.32
N ASP A 66 4.82 9.51 -6.89
CA ASP A 66 5.45 10.65 -7.57
C ASP A 66 6.27 11.50 -6.59
N GLU A 67 5.73 11.75 -5.38
CA GLU A 67 6.41 12.54 -4.34
C GLU A 67 7.67 11.87 -3.79
N LEU A 68 7.72 10.54 -3.82
CA LEU A 68 8.89 9.75 -3.46
C LEU A 68 9.85 9.55 -4.64
N GLY A 69 9.50 10.02 -5.85
CA GLY A 69 10.29 9.80 -7.06
C GLY A 69 10.31 8.34 -7.52
N ILE A 70 9.34 7.53 -7.09
CA ILE A 70 9.26 6.11 -7.41
C ILE A 70 8.61 5.97 -8.79
N VAL A 71 9.44 5.66 -9.78
CA VAL A 71 8.96 5.41 -11.15
C VAL A 71 8.51 3.95 -11.28
N VAL A 72 7.27 3.77 -11.75
CA VAL A 72 6.73 2.47 -12.16
C VAL A 72 6.53 2.52 -13.68
N ASP A 73 7.10 1.55 -14.40
CA ASP A 73 6.78 1.38 -15.82
C ASP A 73 5.42 0.69 -15.95
N TRP A 74 4.38 1.50 -15.94
CA TRP A 74 3.02 1.00 -16.02
C TRP A 74 2.68 0.33 -17.36
N GLN A 75 3.42 0.65 -18.43
CA GLN A 75 3.20 0.03 -19.73
C GLN A 75 3.76 -1.40 -19.73
N ALA A 76 4.94 -1.60 -19.12
CA ALA A 76 5.54 -2.92 -18.98
C ALA A 76 4.75 -3.87 -18.07
N LEU A 77 3.98 -3.35 -17.10
CA LEU A 77 3.08 -4.17 -16.27
C LEU A 77 1.93 -4.80 -17.08
N ALA A 78 1.53 -4.22 -18.22
CA ALA A 78 0.36 -4.67 -18.97
C ALA A 78 -0.91 -4.77 -18.09
N GLU A 79 -1.89 -5.61 -18.46
CA GLU A 79 -3.20 -5.68 -17.80
C GLU A 79 -3.16 -6.38 -16.43
N ASP A 80 -2.41 -7.48 -16.30
CA ASP A 80 -2.38 -8.32 -15.10
C ASP A 80 -1.05 -8.26 -14.31
N GLY A 81 -0.09 -7.44 -14.76
CA GLY A 81 1.21 -7.37 -14.11
C GLY A 81 1.20 -6.48 -12.87
N PHE A 82 2.04 -6.84 -11.91
CA PHE A 82 2.26 -6.07 -10.70
C PHE A 82 3.76 -5.99 -10.39
N THR A 83 4.14 -4.93 -9.67
CA THR A 83 5.46 -4.81 -9.07
C THR A 83 5.29 -4.66 -7.56
N ILE A 84 6.14 -5.32 -6.79
CA ILE A 84 6.20 -5.19 -5.33
C ILE A 84 7.63 -4.77 -5.01
N ARG A 85 7.75 -3.63 -4.36
CA ARG A 85 9.03 -3.03 -3.98
C ARG A 85 8.94 -2.49 -2.56
N THR A 86 10.08 -2.42 -1.90
CA THR A 86 10.21 -1.80 -0.59
C THR A 86 11.20 -0.66 -0.73
N GLU A 87 10.78 0.53 -0.31
CA GLU A 87 11.61 1.74 -0.29
C GLU A 87 11.75 2.18 1.17
N GLY A 88 12.97 2.54 1.59
CA GLY A 88 13.29 2.78 3.01
C GLY A 88 13.68 1.50 3.79
N GLU A 89 13.75 1.61 5.13
CA GLU A 89 14.20 0.53 6.05
C GLU A 89 13.10 -0.07 6.93
#